data_AF-A0A947A1F3-F1
#
_entry.id   AF-A0A947A1F3-F1
#
_cell.length_a   1.000
_cell.length_b   1.000
_cell.length_c   1.000
_cell.angle_alpha   90.00
_cell.angle_beta   90.00
_cell.angle_gamma   90.00
#
_symmetry.space_group_name_H-M   'P 1'
#
loop_
_entity.id
_entity.type
_entity.pdbx_description
1 polymer ?
#
loop_
_entity_poly.entity_id
_entity_poly.type
_entity_poly.pdbx_seq_one_letter_code
_entity_poly.pdbx_strand_id
1 'polypeptide(L)'
;MAFEKLSNSIHDLNSNVQSFLHSNSEYYKLKAFKQGMKGATALVRFLVMGFLLSTAGVMLSFALAIVISEAIGEPSSGYFIVGGFYLIVFVLIFIFGKEPIEKLVLKKFSKAVFNDKDD
;
A
#
# COMPACT_ATOMS: atom_id res chain seq x y z
N MET A 1 -24.80 -19.40 -36.17
CA MET A 1 -24.21 -20.61 -35.55
C MET A 1 -23.08 -20.31 -34.57
N ALA A 2 -22.07 -19.47 -34.89
CA ALA A 2 -20.96 -19.19 -33.95
C ALA A 2 -21.37 -18.41 -32.68
N PHE A 3 -22.27 -17.43 -32.84
CA PHE A 3 -22.81 -16.64 -31.73
C PHE A 3 -23.67 -17.48 -30.76
N GLU A 4 -24.34 -18.49 -31.29
CA GLU A 4 -25.22 -19.40 -30.56
C GLU A 4 -24.42 -20.41 -29.74
N LYS A 5 -23.30 -20.91 -30.28
CA LYS A 5 -22.33 -21.68 -29.51
C LYS A 5 -21.70 -20.87 -28.38
N LEU A 6 -21.36 -19.60 -28.63
CA LEU A 6 -20.82 -18.72 -27.59
C LEU A 6 -21.85 -18.45 -26.49
N SER A 7 -23.11 -18.18 -26.86
CA SER A 7 -24.20 -17.99 -25.91
C SER A 7 -24.44 -19.23 -25.05
N ASN A 8 -24.43 -20.42 -25.66
CA ASN A 8 -24.61 -21.68 -24.93
C ASN A 8 -23.43 -21.98 -24.00
N SER A 9 -22.18 -21.75 -24.44
CA SER A 9 -21.01 -21.88 -23.57
C SER A 9 -21.01 -20.89 -22.40
N ILE A 10 -21.47 -19.64 -22.59
CA ILE A 10 -21.62 -18.64 -21.52
C ILE A 10 -22.70 -19.10 -20.52
N HIS A 11 -23.78 -19.71 -21.00
CA HIS A 11 -24.87 -20.23 -20.16
C HIS A 11 -24.42 -21.44 -19.33
N ASP A 12 -23.67 -22.37 -19.93
CA ASP A 12 -23.09 -23.54 -19.25
C ASP A 12 -21.95 -23.15 -18.29
N LEU A 13 -21.19 -22.11 -18.60
CA LEU A 13 -20.19 -21.53 -17.68
C LEU A 13 -20.87 -20.93 -16.45
N ASN A 14 -21.98 -20.20 -16.63
CA ASN A 14 -22.71 -19.59 -15.52
C ASN A 14 -23.34 -20.65 -14.60
N SER A 15 -23.93 -21.71 -15.15
CA SER A 15 -24.52 -22.80 -14.37
C SER A 15 -23.48 -23.60 -13.59
N ASN A 16 -22.30 -23.82 -14.16
CA ASN A 16 -21.17 -24.46 -13.49
C ASN A 16 -20.58 -23.54 -12.42
N VAL A 17 -20.31 -22.27 -12.69
CA VAL A 17 -19.83 -21.33 -11.67
C VAL A 17 -20.82 -21.24 -10.50
N GLN A 18 -22.12 -21.24 -10.79
CA GLN A 18 -23.16 -21.21 -9.78
C GLN A 18 -23.18 -22.49 -8.93
N SER A 19 -23.02 -23.69 -9.52
CA SER A 19 -22.98 -24.96 -8.78
C SER A 19 -21.67 -25.17 -8.00
N PHE A 20 -20.53 -24.69 -8.52
CA PHE A 20 -19.24 -24.67 -7.81
C PHE A 20 -19.25 -23.69 -6.62
N LEU A 21 -19.97 -22.57 -6.70
CA LEU A 21 -20.20 -21.66 -5.58
C LEU A 21 -21.24 -22.21 -4.59
N HIS A 22 -22.25 -22.93 -5.08
CA HIS A 22 -23.35 -23.46 -4.26
C HIS A 22 -22.94 -24.70 -3.46
N SER A 23 -22.13 -25.60 -4.03
CA SER A 23 -21.74 -26.86 -3.39
C SER A 23 -20.60 -26.72 -2.36
N ASN A 24 -19.93 -25.57 -2.29
CA ASN A 24 -18.79 -25.33 -1.38
C ASN A 24 -18.86 -23.94 -0.73
N SER A 25 -20.07 -23.38 -0.58
CA SER A 25 -20.28 -21.99 -0.15
C SER A 25 -19.68 -21.67 1.21
N GLU A 26 -19.71 -22.63 2.16
CA GLU A 26 -19.09 -22.47 3.47
C GLU A 26 -17.56 -22.34 3.38
N TYR A 27 -16.94 -23.12 2.51
CA TYR A 27 -15.49 -23.06 2.30
C TYR A 27 -15.07 -21.70 1.71
N TYR A 28 -15.81 -21.18 0.73
CA TYR A 28 -15.54 -19.86 0.16
C TYR A 28 -15.83 -18.72 1.12
N LYS A 29 -16.89 -18.83 1.94
CA LYS A 29 -17.19 -17.88 3.00
C LYS A 29 -16.05 -17.82 4.03
N LEU A 30 -15.53 -18.97 4.44
CA LEU A 30 -14.40 -19.06 5.37
C LEU A 30 -13.08 -18.58 4.73
N LYS A 31 -12.84 -18.89 3.45
CA LYS A 31 -11.65 -18.44 2.71
C LYS A 31 -11.64 -16.92 2.52
N ALA A 32 -12.77 -16.33 2.14
CA ALA A 32 -12.93 -14.87 2.05
C ALA A 32 -12.76 -14.19 3.41
N PHE A 33 -13.34 -14.76 4.47
CA PHE A 33 -13.17 -14.27 5.84
C PHE A 33 -11.70 -14.34 6.29
N LYS A 34 -11.02 -15.47 6.03
CA LYS A 34 -9.61 -15.65 6.37
C LYS A 34 -8.70 -14.67 5.61
N GLN A 35 -8.96 -14.45 4.33
CA GLN A 35 -8.19 -13.49 3.51
C GLN A 35 -8.45 -12.05 3.96
N GLY A 36 -9.71 -11.70 4.25
CA GLY A 36 -10.10 -10.40 4.80
C GLY A 36 -9.46 -10.14 6.16
N MET A 37 -9.51 -11.12 7.07
CA MET A 37 -8.85 -11.03 8.38
C MET A 37 -7.34 -10.91 8.25
N LYS A 38 -6.69 -11.67 7.37
CA LYS A 38 -5.24 -11.54 7.12
C LYS A 38 -4.87 -10.14 6.63
N GLY A 39 -5.68 -9.57 5.72
CA GLY A 39 -5.52 -8.20 5.24
C GLY A 39 -5.75 -7.17 6.35
N ALA A 40 -6.82 -7.31 7.12
CA ALA A 40 -7.16 -6.42 8.23
C ALA A 40 -6.05 -6.45 9.31
N THR A 41 -5.58 -7.63 9.71
CA THR A 41 -4.48 -7.76 10.68
C THR A 41 -3.18 -7.16 10.13
N ALA A 42 -2.88 -7.33 8.84
CA ALA A 42 -1.72 -6.69 8.22
C ALA A 42 -1.82 -5.17 8.23
N LEU A 43 -2.99 -4.61 7.89
CA LEU A 43 -3.27 -3.17 7.94
C LEU A 43 -3.14 -2.62 9.36
N VAL A 44 -3.75 -3.26 10.34
CA VAL A 44 -3.65 -2.85 11.76
C VAL A 44 -2.20 -2.88 12.20
N ARG A 45 -1.47 -3.97 11.90
CA ARG A 45 -0.05 -4.09 12.25
C ARG A 45 0.79 -3.00 11.58
N PHE A 46 0.51 -2.68 10.32
CA PHE A 46 1.18 -1.60 9.60
C PHE A 46 0.88 -0.22 10.22
N LEU A 47 -0.38 0.05 10.58
CA LEU A 47 -0.78 1.29 11.24
C LEU A 47 -0.11 1.45 12.60
N VAL A 48 -0.08 0.40 13.43
CA VAL A 48 0.53 0.45 14.77
C VAL A 48 2.04 0.69 14.66
N MET A 49 2.75 -0.08 13.83
CA MET A 49 4.20 0.13 13.64
C MET A 49 4.49 1.49 13.00
N GLY A 50 3.71 1.88 11.99
CA GLY A 50 3.86 3.16 11.30
C GLY A 50 3.65 4.34 12.26
N PHE A 51 2.66 4.24 13.15
CA PHE A 51 2.39 5.27 14.15
C PHE A 51 3.54 5.42 15.15
N LEU A 52 4.01 4.31 15.73
CA LEU A 52 5.14 4.31 16.66
C LEU A 52 6.41 4.89 16.02
N LEU A 53 6.73 4.44 14.80
CA LEU A 53 7.93 4.86 14.09
C LEU A 53 7.84 6.32 13.62
N SER A 54 6.66 6.76 13.18
CA SER A 54 6.39 8.16 12.84
C SER A 54 6.57 9.06 14.06
N THR A 55 6.01 8.67 15.21
CA THR A 55 6.11 9.44 16.45
C THR A 55 7.56 9.57 16.92
N ALA A 56 8.31 8.47 16.90
CA ALA A 56 9.73 8.48 17.21
C ALA A 56 10.52 9.36 16.23
N GLY A 57 10.20 9.31 14.93
CA GLY A 57 10.82 10.14 13.91
C GLY A 57 10.59 11.64 14.12
N VAL A 58 9.37 12.04 14.50
CA VAL A 58 9.05 13.43 14.84
C VAL A 58 9.82 13.90 16.07
N MET A 59 9.91 13.06 17.11
CA MET A 59 10.71 13.39 18.30
C MET A 59 12.19 13.55 17.97
N LEU A 60 12.76 12.68 17.13
CA LEU A 60 14.14 12.80 16.66
C LEU A 60 14.35 14.08 15.84
N SER A 61 13.40 14.45 14.99
CA SER A 61 13.45 15.71 14.25
C SER A 61 13.48 16.92 15.19
N PHE A 62 12.67 16.92 16.26
CA PHE A 62 12.70 18.00 17.25
C PHE A 62 14.02 18.02 18.03
N ALA A 63 14.56 16.85 18.39
CA ALA A 63 15.85 16.75 19.05
C ALA A 63 16.97 17.35 18.19
N LEU A 64 17.01 17.04 16.88
CA LEU A 64 17.97 17.62 15.95
C LEU A 64 17.80 19.14 15.82
N ALA A 65 16.57 19.63 15.75
CA ALA A 65 16.30 21.07 15.70
C ALA A 65 16.84 21.78 16.96
N ILE A 66 16.63 21.21 18.15
CA ILE A 66 17.12 21.78 19.41
C ILE A 66 18.66 21.81 19.44
N VAL A 67 19.32 20.71 19.05
CA VAL A 67 20.79 20.64 19.02
C VAL A 67 21.38 21.69 18.06
N ILE A 68 20.76 21.88 16.89
CA ILE A 68 21.18 22.90 15.93
C ILE A 68 20.92 24.31 16.47
N SER A 69 19.76 24.55 17.09
CA SER A 69 19.42 25.84 17.70
C SER A 69 20.39 26.20 18.83
N GLU A 70 20.76 25.24 19.68
CA GLU A 70 21.70 25.45 20.79
C GLU A 70 23.12 25.75 20.29
N ALA A 71 23.57 25.08 19.22
CA ALA A 71 24.86 25.34 18.60
C ALA A 71 24.96 26.75 17.97
N ILE A 72 23.86 27.28 17.46
CA ILE A 72 23.79 28.62 16.86
C ILE A 72 23.55 29.70 17.93
N GLY A 73 23.06 29.32 19.12
CA GLY A 73 22.77 30.24 20.22
C GLY A 73 21.45 31.00 20.06
N GLU A 74 20.66 30.67 19.04
CA GLU A 74 19.34 31.27 18.79
C GLU A 74 18.26 30.18 18.68
N PRO A 75 17.23 30.18 19.56
CA PRO A 75 16.22 29.11 19.60
C PRO A 75 15.46 28.88 18.29
N SER A 76 15.23 29.95 17.52
CA SER A 76 14.46 29.97 16.27
C SER A 76 15.22 29.31 15.10
N SER A 77 16.55 29.40 15.10
CA SER A 77 17.40 29.09 13.96
C SER A 77 17.36 27.61 13.55
N GLY A 78 17.40 26.68 14.51
CA GLY A 78 17.36 25.24 14.24
C GLY A 78 16.01 24.78 13.68
N TYR A 79 14.90 25.40 14.08
CA TYR A 79 13.59 25.12 13.47
C TYR A 79 13.51 25.62 12.03
N PHE A 80 14.06 26.79 11.72
CA PHE A 80 14.11 27.31 10.35
C PHE A 80 14.97 26.44 9.43
N ILE A 81 16.12 25.97 9.90
CA ILE A 81 17.03 25.12 9.13
C ILE A 81 16.37 23.76 8.85
N VAL A 82 15.83 23.12 9.89
CA VAL A 82 15.17 21.81 9.76
C VAL A 82 13.91 21.92 8.91
N GLY A 83 13.10 22.98 9.10
CA GLY A 83 11.92 23.25 8.26
C GLY A 83 12.27 23.52 6.80
N GLY A 84 13.32 24.31 6.54
CA GLY A 84 13.83 24.56 5.20
C GLY A 84 14.35 23.28 4.53
N PHE A 85 15.06 22.43 5.28
CA PHE A 85 15.49 21.12 4.80
C PHE A 85 14.29 20.25 4.41
N TYR A 86 13.23 20.18 5.23
CA TYR A 86 12.03 19.44 4.89
C TYR A 86 11.33 19.97 3.64
N LEU A 87 11.32 21.29 3.42
CA LEU A 87 10.80 21.88 2.18
C LEU A 87 11.62 21.46 0.96
N ILE A 88 12.95 21.48 1.05
CA ILE A 88 13.82 21.04 -0.05
C ILE A 88 13.58 19.56 -0.36
N VAL A 89 13.52 18.70 0.67
CA VAL A 89 13.20 17.28 0.51
C VAL A 89 11.82 17.09 -0.14
N PHE A 90 10.82 17.87 0.27
CA PHE A 90 9.49 17.84 -0.33
C PHE A 90 9.52 18.19 -1.82
N VAL A 91 10.23 19.27 -2.20
CA VAL A 91 10.39 19.67 -3.60
C VAL A 91 11.13 18.60 -4.40
N LEU A 92 12.18 18.01 -3.84
CA LEU A 92 12.91 16.91 -4.47
C LEU A 92 12.00 15.69 -4.70
N ILE A 93 11.21 15.28 -3.72
CA ILE A 93 10.24 14.19 -3.88
C ILE A 93 9.17 14.55 -4.91
N PHE A 94 8.72 15.80 -4.96
CA PHE A 94 7.72 16.23 -5.94
C PHE A 94 8.23 16.13 -7.38
N ILE A 95 9.50 16.47 -7.61
CA ILE A 95 10.14 16.44 -8.94
C ILE A 95 10.59 15.01 -9.30
N PHE A 96 11.37 14.37 -8.42
CA PHE A 96 11.98 13.07 -8.68
C PHE A 96 11.09 11.88 -8.31
N GLY A 97 10.06 12.06 -7.49
CA GLY A 97 9.25 10.97 -6.96
C GLY A 97 8.25 10.40 -7.97
N LYS A 98 7.92 11.10 -9.05
CA LYS A 98 6.97 10.61 -10.06
C LYS A 98 7.43 9.30 -10.71
N GLU A 99 8.62 9.29 -11.31
CA GLU A 99 9.15 8.12 -12.02
C GLU A 99 9.38 6.86 -11.15
N PRO A 100 10.00 6.93 -9.95
CA PRO A 100 10.24 5.75 -9.13
C PRO A 100 8.96 5.23 -8.50
N ILE A 101 8.02 6.10 -8.10
CA ILE A 101 6.71 5.65 -7.57
C ILE A 101 5.96 4.91 -8.68
N GLU A 102 5.91 5.47 -9.88
CA GLU A 102 5.22 4.86 -11.02
C GLU A 102 5.86 3.51 -11.40
N LYS A 103 7.20 3.43 -11.47
CA LYS A 103 7.91 2.16 -11.70
C LYS A 103 7.69 1.13 -10.59
N LEU A 104 7.66 1.53 -9.32
CA LEU A 104 7.49 0.62 -8.19
C LEU A 104 6.05 0.09 -8.10
N VAL A 105 5.07 0.97 -8.35
CA VAL A 105 3.66 0.61 -8.50
C VAL A 105 3.48 -0.33 -9.69
N LEU A 106 3.96 0.02 -10.89
CA LEU A 106 3.86 -0.86 -12.06
C LEU A 106 4.53 -2.22 -11.83
N LYS A 107 5.70 -2.27 -11.19
CA LYS A 107 6.42 -3.53 -10.94
C LYS A 107 5.68 -4.41 -9.94
N LYS A 108 5.08 -3.83 -8.89
CA LYS A 108 4.26 -4.58 -7.93
C LYS A 108 2.94 -5.06 -8.56
N PHE A 109 2.27 -4.22 -9.34
CA PHE A 109 1.04 -4.59 -10.03
C PHE A 109 1.29 -5.63 -11.12
N SER A 110 2.35 -5.48 -11.91
CA SER A 110 2.75 -6.46 -12.91
C SER A 110 3.03 -7.81 -12.24
N LYS A 111 3.78 -7.85 -11.13
CA LYS A 111 4.03 -9.11 -10.43
C LYS A 111 2.76 -9.69 -9.80
N ALA A 112 1.89 -8.89 -9.21
CA ALA A 112 0.64 -9.37 -8.62
C ALA A 112 -0.37 -9.90 -9.65
N VAL A 113 -0.37 -9.36 -10.87
CA VAL A 113 -1.33 -9.75 -11.93
C VAL A 113 -0.78 -10.84 -12.85
N PHE A 114 0.53 -10.87 -13.11
CA PHE A 114 1.14 -11.87 -13.98
C PHE A 114 1.67 -13.10 -13.25
N ASN A 115 2.04 -13.00 -11.97
CA ASN A 115 2.58 -14.13 -11.22
C ASN A 115 1.50 -14.99 -10.54
N ASP A 116 0.21 -14.71 -10.80
CA ASP A 116 -0.94 -15.55 -10.42
C ASP A 116 -1.36 -16.49 -11.58
N LYS A 117 -0.62 -16.49 -12.70
CA LYS A 117 -0.88 -17.32 -13.89
C LYS A 117 0.09 -18.49 -14.06
N ASP A 118 1.09 -18.63 -13.18
CA ASP A 118 2.16 -19.63 -13.28
C ASP A 118 2.20 -20.60 -12.07
N ASP A 119 1.08 -20.83 -11.37
CA ASP A 119 0.89 -21.95 -10.43
C ASP A 119 -0.34 -22.80 -10.81
#